data_AF-A0A7C4CWQ9-F1
#
_entry.id   AF-A0A7C4CWQ9-F1
#
_cell.length_a   1.000
_cell.length_b   1.000
_cell.length_c   1.000
_cell.angle_alpha   90.00
_cell.angle_beta   90.00
_cell.angle_gamma   90.00
#
_symmetry.space_group_name_H-M   'P 1'
#
loop_
_entity.id
_entity.type
_entity.pdbx_description
1 polymer ?
#
loop_
_entity_poly.entity_id
_entity_poly.type
_entity_poly.pdbx_seq_one_letter_code
_entity_poly.pdbx_strand_id
1 'polypeptide(L)'
;MSSDKSIIPDEDELVWLLRHKTRKRILLAIGDNEKISATALRDLLKISTGSLYYNLRQLKDFVTQDQERNYILTEEGKKVYKILKEGGTITPDIFRPKPTSKIVTVLTNIFFPIWLFSPIFENSGLRIITSSLSILVSLTLLIYTRTKPILFHISPANPDVFEIATTYFSNILFFYILLTVVSIIFSGKLTHFHKEGENIIVKIKKVAWSSIEDEQKFILSIFIAMLPLMIYPGILALDKFFKLNLIPAPSQPEYFQVRDLYITLAQVVALPFFISLTAYGRRLNGTSAALVVLVVYFISQIVTQFFFIG
;
A
#
# COMPACT_ATOMS: atom_id res chain seq x y z
N MET A 1 38.33 -16.74 -18.77
CA MET A 1 37.89 -15.80 -17.70
C MET A 1 36.41 -15.55 -17.90
N SER A 2 35.57 -16.24 -17.13
CA SER A 2 34.10 -16.14 -17.20
C SER A 2 33.63 -15.15 -16.15
N SER A 3 33.02 -14.03 -16.55
CA SER A 3 32.36 -13.13 -15.61
C SER A 3 31.04 -13.76 -15.18
N ASP A 4 31.02 -14.27 -13.95
CA ASP A 4 29.83 -14.71 -13.25
C ASP A 4 28.92 -13.50 -13.00
N LYS A 5 27.94 -13.30 -13.89
CA LYS A 5 26.82 -12.39 -13.62
C LYS A 5 25.93 -13.14 -12.63
N SER A 6 25.94 -12.72 -11.37
CA SER A 6 24.93 -13.09 -10.39
C SER A 6 23.56 -12.66 -10.93
N ILE A 7 22.84 -13.60 -11.55
CA ILE A 7 21.48 -13.39 -12.04
C ILE A 7 20.59 -13.33 -10.80
N ILE A 8 20.27 -12.11 -10.39
CA ILE A 8 19.22 -11.85 -9.41
C ILE A 8 17.94 -12.48 -9.99
N PRO A 9 17.25 -13.38 -9.28
CA PRO A 9 15.99 -13.95 -9.76
C PRO A 9 15.00 -12.82 -10.03
N ASP A 10 14.25 -12.94 -11.12
CA ASP A 10 13.27 -11.93 -11.51
C ASP A 10 12.25 -11.70 -10.37
N GLU A 11 11.92 -10.44 -10.07
CA GLU A 11 11.10 -10.03 -8.92
C GLU A 11 9.74 -10.75 -8.95
N ASP A 12 9.20 -10.96 -10.16
CA ASP A 12 7.95 -11.66 -10.43
C ASP A 12 8.04 -13.16 -10.11
N GLU A 13 9.18 -13.81 -10.33
CA GLU A 13 9.40 -15.23 -10.08
C GLU A 13 9.47 -15.52 -8.57
N LEU A 14 10.11 -14.63 -7.81
CA LEU A 14 10.17 -14.67 -6.35
C LEU A 14 8.80 -14.42 -5.72
N VAL A 15 8.07 -13.40 -6.18
CA VAL A 15 6.72 -13.10 -5.70
C VAL A 15 5.76 -14.25 -6.03
N TRP A 16 5.90 -14.87 -7.20
CA TRP A 16 5.11 -16.04 -7.59
C TRP A 16 5.39 -17.26 -6.70
N LEU A 17 6.66 -17.48 -6.33
CA LEU A 17 7.10 -18.57 -5.46
C LEU A 17 6.59 -18.39 -4.03
N LEU A 18 6.62 -17.16 -3.53
CA LEU A 18 6.19 -16.78 -2.18
C LEU A 18 4.67 -16.60 -2.03
N ARG A 19 3.87 -16.85 -3.07
CA ARG A 19 2.40 -16.94 -2.94
C ARG A 19 1.91 -18.35 -2.61
N HIS A 20 2.73 -19.37 -2.81
CA HIS A 20 2.27 -20.76 -2.73
C HIS A 20 2.68 -21.43 -1.41
N LYS A 21 1.68 -21.73 -0.56
CA LYS A 21 1.87 -22.29 0.79
C LYS A 21 2.75 -23.56 0.78
N THR A 22 2.55 -24.46 -0.17
CA THR A 22 3.32 -25.71 -0.25
C THR A 22 4.79 -25.48 -0.59
N ARG A 23 5.10 -24.50 -1.46
CA ARG A 23 6.48 -24.19 -1.87
C ARG A 23 7.27 -23.53 -0.76
N LYS A 24 6.63 -22.63 0.00
CA LYS A 24 7.21 -22.10 1.25
C LYS A 24 7.55 -23.20 2.24
N ARG A 25 6.61 -24.12 2.47
CA ARG A 25 6.83 -25.25 3.39
C ARG A 25 7.97 -26.15 2.91
N ILE A 26 8.12 -26.35 1.59
CA ILE A 26 9.27 -27.09 1.03
C ILE A 26 10.59 -26.38 1.32
N LEU A 27 10.69 -25.08 1.03
CA LEU A 27 11.91 -24.30 1.28
C LEU A 27 12.29 -24.26 2.77
N LEU A 28 11.30 -24.07 3.64
CA LEU A 28 11.50 -24.11 5.10
C LEU A 28 11.94 -25.49 5.57
N ALA A 29 11.27 -26.55 5.11
CA ALA A 29 11.62 -27.92 5.48
C ALA A 29 13.04 -28.31 5.05
N ILE A 30 13.45 -27.96 3.82
CA ILE A 30 14.81 -28.24 3.35
C ILE A 30 15.81 -27.40 4.14
N GLY A 31 15.55 -26.10 4.34
CA GLY A 31 16.46 -25.21 5.06
C GLY A 31 16.62 -25.56 6.54
N ASP A 32 15.55 -26.00 7.22
CA ASP A 32 15.59 -26.40 8.63
C ASP A 32 16.34 -27.74 8.85
N ASN A 33 16.38 -28.60 7.84
CA ASN A 33 17.07 -29.89 7.90
C ASN A 33 18.43 -29.89 7.18
N GLU A 34 18.82 -28.76 6.57
CA GLU A 34 19.97 -28.57 5.65
C GLU A 34 19.95 -29.44 4.37
N LYS A 35 19.69 -30.74 4.52
CA LYS A 35 19.48 -31.73 3.48
C LYS A 35 18.34 -32.68 3.84
N ILE A 36 17.49 -33.05 2.88
CA ILE A 36 16.36 -33.94 3.15
C ILE A 36 16.01 -34.83 1.95
N SER A 37 15.72 -36.12 2.20
CA SER A 37 15.32 -37.06 1.15
C SER A 37 13.91 -36.80 0.65
N ALA A 38 13.59 -37.25 -0.57
CA ALA A 38 12.26 -37.11 -1.15
C ALA A 38 11.16 -37.71 -0.26
N THR A 39 11.43 -38.88 0.33
CA THR A 39 10.49 -39.60 1.20
C THR A 39 10.26 -38.84 2.51
N ALA A 40 11.33 -38.41 3.17
CA ALA A 40 11.23 -37.65 4.41
C ALA A 40 10.53 -36.29 4.19
N LEU A 41 10.85 -35.60 3.09
CA LEU A 41 10.22 -34.33 2.73
C LEU A 41 8.72 -34.49 2.43
N ARG A 42 8.34 -35.54 1.71
CA ARG A 42 6.93 -35.89 1.45
C ARG A 42 6.17 -36.13 2.75
N ASP A 43 6.74 -36.94 3.64
CA ASP A 43 6.09 -37.38 4.88
C ASP A 43 5.96 -36.23 5.86
N LEU A 44 6.99 -35.39 5.99
CA LEU A 44 6.98 -34.17 6.79
C LEU A 44 5.90 -33.19 6.31
N LEU A 45 5.75 -33.04 4.99
CA LEU A 45 4.82 -32.10 4.39
C LEU A 45 3.38 -32.62 4.28
N LYS A 46 3.17 -33.93 4.42
CA LYS A 46 1.90 -34.63 4.24
C LYS A 46 1.28 -34.36 2.86
N ILE A 47 2.08 -34.50 1.80
CA ILE A 47 1.63 -34.29 0.40
C ILE A 47 1.84 -35.55 -0.44
N SER A 48 1.13 -35.67 -1.57
CA SER A 48 1.32 -36.79 -2.50
C SER A 48 2.67 -36.71 -3.22
N THR A 49 3.19 -37.86 -3.64
CA THR A 49 4.44 -37.96 -4.41
C THR A 49 4.41 -37.09 -5.67
N GLY A 50 3.30 -37.11 -6.42
CA GLY A 50 3.13 -36.26 -7.61
C GLY A 50 3.12 -34.76 -7.29
N SER A 51 2.48 -34.36 -6.19
CA SER A 51 2.48 -32.96 -5.73
C SER A 51 3.88 -32.50 -5.32
N LEU A 52 4.65 -33.36 -4.64
CA LEU A 52 6.03 -33.03 -4.27
C LEU A 52 6.89 -32.76 -5.52
N TYR A 53 6.93 -33.68 -6.47
CA TYR A 53 7.75 -33.53 -7.67
C TYR A 53 7.29 -32.36 -8.56
N TYR A 54 5.98 -32.09 -8.63
CA TYR A 54 5.47 -30.91 -9.32
C TYR A 54 6.01 -29.62 -8.69
N ASN A 55 5.94 -29.49 -7.37
CA ASN A 55 6.42 -28.28 -6.70
C ASN A 55 7.96 -28.16 -6.77
N LEU A 56 8.70 -29.26 -6.67
CA LEU A 56 10.17 -29.25 -6.80
C LEU A 56 10.61 -28.82 -8.20
N ARG A 57 9.90 -29.25 -9.25
CA ARG A 57 10.17 -28.79 -10.63
C ARG A 57 10.02 -27.28 -10.76
N GLN A 58 9.04 -26.69 -10.06
CA GLN A 58 8.80 -25.26 -10.01
C GLN A 58 9.77 -24.51 -9.07
N LEU A 59 10.61 -25.23 -8.33
CA LEU A 59 11.62 -24.70 -7.40
C LEU A 59 13.04 -25.00 -7.89
N LYS A 60 13.22 -25.40 -9.14
CA LYS A 60 14.50 -25.87 -9.69
C LYS A 60 15.67 -24.89 -9.50
N ASP A 61 15.40 -23.59 -9.45
CA ASP A 61 16.42 -22.55 -9.27
C ASP A 61 16.76 -22.30 -7.79
N PHE A 62 15.92 -22.79 -6.88
CA PHE A 62 16.02 -22.62 -5.43
C PHE A 62 16.39 -23.90 -4.68
N VAL A 63 16.13 -25.05 -5.29
CA VAL A 63 16.33 -26.38 -4.73
C VAL A 63 17.08 -27.23 -5.75
N THR A 64 18.17 -27.84 -5.32
CA THR A 64 18.94 -28.80 -6.12
C THR A 64 19.07 -30.13 -5.38
N GLN A 65 19.60 -31.15 -6.06
CA GLN A 65 19.91 -32.44 -5.46
C GLN A 65 21.42 -32.58 -5.25
N ASP A 66 21.79 -33.16 -4.12
CA ASP A 66 23.17 -33.57 -3.85
C ASP A 66 23.48 -34.94 -4.50
N GLN A 67 24.72 -35.42 -4.32
CA GLN A 67 25.18 -36.71 -4.86
C GLN A 67 24.41 -37.91 -4.28
N GLU A 68 23.78 -37.74 -3.11
CA GLU A 68 22.99 -38.75 -2.41
C GLU A 68 21.49 -38.69 -2.76
N ARG A 69 21.11 -37.83 -3.74
CA ARG A 69 19.72 -37.55 -4.14
C ARG A 69 18.86 -36.92 -3.03
N ASN A 70 19.49 -36.31 -2.02
CA ASN A 70 18.79 -35.46 -1.08
C ASN A 70 18.62 -34.07 -1.67
N TYR A 71 17.51 -33.41 -1.32
CA TYR A 71 17.26 -32.04 -1.71
C TYR A 71 17.99 -31.09 -0.76
N ILE A 72 18.68 -30.12 -1.34
CA ILE A 72 19.40 -29.04 -0.67
C ILE A 72 19.01 -27.70 -1.28
N LEU A 73 19.12 -26.61 -0.51
CA LEU A 73 18.90 -25.27 -1.03
C LEU A 73 20.09 -24.79 -1.86
N THR A 74 19.81 -24.17 -3.00
CA THR A 74 20.80 -23.38 -3.74
C THR A 74 21.14 -22.10 -2.98
N GLU A 75 22.15 -21.34 -3.41
CA GLU A 75 22.46 -20.04 -2.80
C GLU A 75 21.27 -19.08 -2.86
N GLU A 76 20.50 -19.08 -3.95
CA GLU A 76 19.24 -18.31 -4.04
C GLU A 76 18.16 -18.87 -3.11
N GLY A 77 18.04 -20.20 -3.00
CA GLY A 77 17.14 -20.85 -2.05
C GLY A 77 17.43 -20.48 -0.59
N LYS A 78 18.71 -20.38 -0.20
CA LYS A 78 19.14 -20.00 1.16
C LYS A 78 18.77 -18.56 1.49
N LYS A 79 18.90 -17.63 0.54
CA LYS A 79 18.46 -16.22 0.71
C LYS A 79 16.95 -16.17 0.99
N VAL A 80 16.16 -16.88 0.21
CA VAL A 80 14.70 -16.95 0.38
C VAL A 80 14.31 -17.61 1.70
N TYR A 81 14.99 -18.69 2.08
CA TYR A 81 14.78 -19.37 3.36
C TYR A 81 15.03 -18.46 4.57
N LYS A 82 16.11 -17.67 4.56
CA LYS A 82 16.42 -16.73 5.63
C LYS A 82 15.30 -15.70 5.83
N ILE A 83 14.79 -15.15 4.73
CA ILE A 83 13.66 -14.21 4.72
C ILE A 83 12.38 -14.86 5.30
N LEU A 84 12.13 -16.13 4.98
CA LEU A 84 10.98 -16.87 5.49
C LEU A 84 11.07 -17.15 7.01
N LYS A 85 12.28 -17.39 7.53
CA LYS A 85 12.51 -17.78 8.94
C LYS A 85 12.50 -16.60 9.91
N GLU A 86 12.84 -15.40 9.46
CA GLU A 86 12.83 -14.17 10.27
C GLU A 86 11.42 -13.60 10.53
N GLY A 87 10.35 -14.33 10.18
CA GLY A 87 8.97 -13.98 10.56
C GLY A 87 8.38 -12.77 9.85
N GLY A 88 9.04 -12.25 8.81
CA GLY A 88 8.58 -11.08 8.07
C GLY A 88 7.31 -11.36 7.27
N THR A 89 6.30 -10.50 7.44
CA THR A 89 5.23 -10.34 6.44
C THR A 89 5.92 -9.95 5.13
N ILE A 90 5.95 -10.89 4.17
CA ILE A 90 6.68 -10.70 2.92
C ILE A 90 5.97 -9.64 2.08
N THR A 91 6.40 -8.40 2.23
CA THR A 91 6.13 -7.30 1.33
C THR A 91 7.19 -7.30 0.22
N PRO A 92 6.88 -6.80 -0.99
CA PRO A 92 7.85 -6.61 -2.08
C PRO A 92 9.12 -5.84 -1.65
N ASP A 93 9.06 -5.12 -0.53
CA ASP A 93 10.14 -4.31 0.03
C ASP A 93 11.30 -5.08 0.65
N ILE A 94 11.14 -6.36 1.03
CA ILE A 94 12.24 -7.16 1.61
C ILE A 94 13.37 -7.40 0.58
N PHE A 95 13.03 -7.35 -0.71
CA PHE A 95 13.97 -7.59 -1.81
C PHE A 95 14.46 -6.31 -2.48
N ARG A 96 14.10 -5.13 -1.95
CA ARG A 96 14.76 -3.89 -2.36
C ARG A 96 16.23 -3.99 -1.96
N PRO A 97 17.19 -3.70 -2.86
CA PRO A 97 18.58 -3.54 -2.43
C PRO A 97 18.60 -2.53 -1.30
N LYS A 98 19.24 -2.90 -0.18
CA LYS A 98 19.44 -2.04 0.98
C LYS A 98 19.84 -0.65 0.46
N PRO A 99 19.12 0.44 0.79
CA PRO A 99 19.42 1.74 0.21
C PRO A 99 20.90 2.06 0.45
N THR A 100 21.65 2.21 -0.63
CA THR A 100 23.11 2.35 -0.59
C THR A 100 23.56 3.66 0.07
N SER A 101 22.62 4.57 0.36
CA SER A 101 22.86 5.81 1.09
C SER A 101 21.79 6.09 2.13
N LYS A 102 22.21 6.70 3.25
CA LYS A 102 21.33 7.16 4.34
C LYS A 102 20.22 8.10 3.83
N ILE A 103 20.49 8.86 2.78
CA ILE A 103 19.54 9.81 2.17
C ILE A 103 18.39 9.05 1.49
N VAL A 104 18.70 7.98 0.76
CA VAL A 104 17.65 7.15 0.13
C VAL A 104 16.82 6.47 1.20
N THR A 105 17.41 5.98 2.31
CA THR A 105 16.64 5.41 3.44
C THR A 105 15.69 6.43 4.09
N VAL A 106 16.15 7.67 4.28
CA VAL A 106 15.34 8.75 4.85
C VAL A 106 14.21 9.12 3.89
N LEU A 107 14.50 9.27 2.59
CA LEU A 107 13.49 9.54 1.58
C LEU A 107 12.46 8.41 1.50
N THR A 108 12.89 7.14 1.50
CA THR A 108 11.94 6.02 1.48
C THR A 108 11.07 5.97 2.74
N ASN A 109 11.60 6.28 3.92
CA ASN A 109 10.78 6.33 5.14
C ASN A 109 9.79 7.51 5.15
N ILE A 110 10.15 8.65 4.54
CA ILE A 110 9.27 9.82 4.45
C ILE A 110 8.19 9.61 3.40
N PHE A 111 8.54 9.10 2.21
CA PHE A 111 7.63 8.90 1.08
C PHE A 111 6.81 7.60 1.19
N PHE A 112 7.30 6.63 1.96
CA PHE A 112 6.65 5.36 2.22
C PHE A 112 6.77 4.99 3.72
N PRO A 113 5.98 5.61 4.61
CA PRO A 113 5.90 5.22 6.02
C PRO A 113 5.26 3.83 6.20
N ILE A 114 5.88 2.78 5.64
CA ILE A 114 5.43 1.38 5.72
C ILE A 114 5.43 0.92 7.17
N TRP A 115 6.36 1.42 8.00
CA TRP A 115 6.37 1.18 9.44
C TRP A 115 5.09 1.68 10.13
N LEU A 116 4.45 2.74 9.61
CA LEU A 116 3.17 3.22 10.15
C LEU A 116 2.02 2.34 9.68
N PHE A 117 1.96 2.01 8.38
CA PHE A 117 0.81 1.31 7.82
C PHE A 117 0.82 -0.20 8.05
N SER A 118 1.98 -0.86 8.16
CA SER A 118 2.04 -2.32 8.36
C SER A 118 1.39 -2.77 9.69
N PRO A 119 1.70 -2.17 10.86
CA PRO A 119 1.05 -2.54 12.11
C PRO A 119 -0.43 -2.18 12.13
N ILE A 120 -0.78 -1.02 11.56
CA ILE A 120 -2.16 -0.52 11.47
C ILE A 120 -3.00 -1.40 10.56
N PHE A 121 -2.47 -1.89 9.45
CA PHE A 121 -3.24 -2.68 8.49
C PHE A 121 -3.45 -4.11 8.96
N GLU A 122 -2.47 -4.72 9.63
CA GLU A 122 -2.55 -6.12 10.10
C GLU A 122 -3.30 -6.27 11.43
N ASN A 123 -3.07 -5.36 12.40
CA ASN A 123 -3.72 -5.46 13.70
C ASN A 123 -5.12 -4.82 13.67
N SER A 124 -6.16 -5.65 13.72
CA SER A 124 -7.55 -5.20 13.69
C SER A 124 -7.93 -4.24 14.83
N GLY A 125 -7.42 -4.43 16.04
CA GLY A 125 -7.69 -3.54 17.17
C GLY A 125 -7.08 -2.16 16.95
N LEU A 126 -5.79 -2.11 16.58
CA LEU A 126 -5.09 -0.86 16.29
C LEU A 126 -5.74 -0.11 15.12
N ARG A 127 -6.14 -0.83 14.05
CA ARG A 127 -6.83 -0.25 12.89
C ARG A 127 -8.13 0.44 13.27
N ILE A 128 -8.97 -0.23 14.05
CA ILE A 128 -10.27 0.30 14.46
C ILE A 128 -10.09 1.52 15.36
N ILE A 129 -9.19 1.44 16.35
CA ILE A 129 -8.91 2.57 17.25
C ILE A 129 -8.37 3.78 16.47
N THR A 130 -7.35 3.58 15.62
CA THR A 130 -6.71 4.67 14.87
C THR A 130 -7.65 5.27 13.83
N SER A 131 -8.43 4.48 13.10
CA SER A 131 -9.44 5.00 12.16
C SER A 131 -10.56 5.76 12.88
N SER A 132 -11.03 5.27 14.03
CA SER A 132 -12.06 5.95 14.82
C SER A 132 -11.57 7.30 15.35
N LEU A 133 -10.34 7.34 15.86
CA LEU A 133 -9.70 8.58 16.29
C LEU A 133 -9.48 9.54 15.11
N SER A 134 -9.10 8.99 13.94
CA SER A 134 -8.94 9.79 12.72
C SER A 134 -10.24 10.45 12.29
N ILE A 135 -11.35 9.71 12.33
CA ILE A 135 -12.70 10.23 12.04
C ILE A 135 -13.06 11.34 13.04
N LEU A 136 -12.87 11.09 14.34
CA LEU A 136 -13.22 12.05 15.39
C LEU A 136 -12.44 13.36 15.22
N VAL A 137 -11.12 13.28 15.05
CA VAL A 137 -10.25 14.45 14.85
C VAL A 137 -10.64 15.19 13.58
N SER A 138 -10.83 14.48 12.46
CA SER A 138 -11.17 15.08 11.17
C SER A 138 -12.52 15.80 11.23
N LEU A 139 -13.57 15.14 11.71
CA LEU A 139 -14.90 15.76 11.80
C LEU A 139 -14.89 16.96 12.76
N THR A 140 -14.22 16.85 13.90
CA THR A 140 -14.12 17.95 14.87
C THR A 140 -13.48 19.18 14.24
N LEU A 141 -12.35 19.01 13.55
CA LEU A 141 -11.65 20.11 12.88
C LEU A 141 -12.47 20.70 11.73
N LEU A 142 -13.04 19.86 10.87
CA LEU A 142 -13.86 20.30 9.73
C LEU A 142 -15.10 21.09 10.20
N ILE A 143 -15.81 20.61 11.22
CA ILE A 143 -16.97 21.29 11.79
C ILE A 143 -16.56 22.62 12.46
N TYR A 144 -15.50 22.60 13.28
CA TYR A 144 -15.05 23.81 14.00
C TYR A 144 -14.60 24.93 13.06
N THR A 145 -13.91 24.55 11.97
CA THR A 145 -13.40 25.48 10.96
C THR A 145 -14.37 25.77 9.84
N ARG A 146 -15.51 25.06 9.78
CA ARG A 146 -16.51 25.15 8.70
C ARG A 146 -15.87 24.91 7.33
N THR A 147 -15.15 23.80 7.23
CA THR A 147 -14.52 23.36 6.00
C THR A 147 -15.02 21.99 5.60
N LYS A 148 -14.95 21.68 4.31
CA LYS A 148 -15.31 20.36 3.77
C LYS A 148 -14.23 19.86 2.80
N PRO A 149 -13.95 18.55 2.80
CA PRO A 149 -12.99 17.98 1.88
C PRO A 149 -13.62 17.67 0.51
N ILE A 150 -12.86 17.93 -0.54
CA ILE A 150 -13.16 17.53 -1.92
C ILE A 150 -11.88 16.89 -2.46
N LEU A 151 -11.84 15.56 -2.42
CA LEU A 151 -10.66 14.74 -2.66
C LEU A 151 -9.47 15.21 -1.80
N PHE A 152 -8.38 15.66 -2.42
CA PHE A 152 -7.20 16.20 -1.72
C PHE A 152 -7.36 17.68 -1.33
N HIS A 153 -8.43 18.37 -1.74
CA HIS A 153 -8.62 19.79 -1.46
C HIS A 153 -9.54 20.01 -0.25
N ILE A 154 -9.37 21.14 0.43
CA ILE A 154 -10.24 21.57 1.54
C ILE A 154 -10.85 22.93 1.19
N SER A 155 -12.17 23.00 1.15
CA SER A 155 -12.92 24.20 0.78
C SER A 155 -13.75 24.72 1.97
N PRO A 156 -14.11 26.01 1.99
CA PRO A 156 -15.09 26.51 2.95
C PRO A 156 -16.45 25.82 2.75
N ALA A 157 -17.16 25.61 3.85
CA ALA A 157 -18.46 24.98 3.89
C ALA A 157 -19.46 25.87 4.64
N ASN A 158 -20.75 25.64 4.39
CA ASN A 158 -21.81 26.18 5.23
C ASN A 158 -21.70 25.60 6.64
N PRO A 159 -22.20 26.29 7.68
CA PRO A 159 -22.15 25.82 9.06
C PRO A 159 -23.07 24.61 9.36
N ASP A 160 -23.52 23.88 8.35
CA ASP A 160 -24.33 22.68 8.52
C ASP A 160 -23.43 21.46 8.82
N VAL A 161 -23.58 20.94 10.04
CA VAL A 161 -22.85 19.77 10.54
C VAL A 161 -23.15 18.52 9.71
N PHE A 162 -24.39 18.34 9.26
CA PHE A 162 -24.78 17.17 8.48
C PHE A 162 -24.21 17.24 7.07
N GLU A 163 -24.18 18.42 6.44
CA GLU A 163 -23.53 18.63 5.14
C GLU A 163 -22.03 18.27 5.22
N ILE A 164 -21.32 18.78 6.24
CA ILE A 164 -19.88 18.53 6.42
C ILE A 164 -19.61 17.05 6.66
N ALA A 165 -20.36 16.40 7.56
CA ALA A 165 -20.18 14.99 7.86
C ALA A 165 -20.48 14.10 6.65
N THR A 166 -21.57 14.38 5.94
CA THR A 166 -21.94 13.65 4.72
C THR A 166 -20.87 13.81 3.65
N THR A 167 -20.39 15.04 3.42
CA THR A 167 -19.33 15.31 2.46
C THR A 167 -18.04 14.58 2.83
N TYR A 168 -17.68 14.52 4.11
CA TYR A 168 -16.51 13.77 4.58
C TYR A 168 -16.62 12.28 4.24
N PHE A 169 -17.74 11.62 4.56
CA PHE A 169 -17.92 10.20 4.24
C PHE A 169 -18.04 9.93 2.73
N SER A 170 -18.71 10.82 1.98
CA SER A 170 -18.72 10.76 0.53
C SER A 170 -17.31 10.88 -0.05
N ASN A 171 -16.46 11.74 0.52
CA ASN A 171 -15.08 11.88 0.09
C ASN A 171 -14.25 10.59 0.28
N ILE A 172 -14.45 9.90 1.40
CA ILE A 172 -13.84 8.59 1.65
C ILE A 172 -14.29 7.57 0.61
N LEU A 173 -15.58 7.56 0.26
CA LEU A 173 -16.12 6.70 -0.79
C LEU A 173 -15.51 7.02 -2.16
N PHE A 174 -15.35 8.31 -2.51
CA PHE A 174 -14.70 8.71 -3.75
C PHE A 174 -13.23 8.28 -3.79
N PHE A 175 -12.47 8.44 -2.70
CA PHE A 175 -11.11 7.92 -2.60
C PHE A 175 -11.06 6.42 -2.77
N TYR A 176 -11.94 5.68 -2.09
CA TYR A 176 -12.03 4.24 -2.23
C TYR A 176 -12.23 3.84 -3.70
N ILE A 177 -13.21 4.44 -4.39
CA ILE A 177 -13.50 4.14 -5.79
C ILE A 177 -12.30 4.49 -6.69
N LEU A 178 -11.77 5.71 -6.60
CA LEU A 178 -10.67 6.17 -7.46
C LEU A 178 -9.41 5.35 -7.26
N LEU A 179 -8.98 5.14 -6.01
CA LEU A 179 -7.78 4.35 -5.72
C LEU A 179 -7.94 2.91 -6.21
N THR A 180 -9.14 2.33 -6.11
CA THR A 180 -9.41 0.98 -6.60
C THR A 180 -9.36 0.90 -8.12
N VAL A 181 -10.08 1.78 -8.81
CA VAL A 181 -10.17 1.80 -10.28
C VAL A 181 -8.80 2.05 -10.90
N VAL A 182 -8.08 3.06 -10.42
CA VAL A 182 -6.76 3.41 -10.96
C VAL A 182 -5.74 2.32 -10.61
N SER A 183 -5.81 1.71 -9.41
CA SER A 183 -4.95 0.56 -9.07
C SER A 183 -5.14 -0.62 -10.02
N ILE A 184 -6.37 -0.91 -10.45
CA ILE A 184 -6.63 -2.00 -11.41
C ILE A 184 -5.88 -1.73 -12.73
N ILE A 185 -5.95 -0.50 -13.24
CA ILE A 185 -5.29 -0.08 -14.48
C ILE A 185 -3.76 -0.27 -14.37
N PHE A 186 -3.16 0.19 -13.27
CA PHE A 186 -1.70 0.18 -13.07
C PHE A 186 -1.14 -1.15 -12.55
N SER A 187 -1.99 -2.08 -12.10
CA SER A 187 -1.54 -3.38 -11.60
C SER A 187 -0.94 -4.30 -12.66
N GLY A 188 -0.90 -3.90 -13.94
CA GLY A 188 -0.42 -4.72 -15.05
C GLY A 188 -1.27 -5.96 -15.31
N LYS A 189 -2.25 -6.27 -14.44
CA LYS A 189 -3.18 -7.38 -14.64
C LYS A 189 -4.00 -7.18 -15.90
N LEU A 190 -4.11 -5.95 -16.41
CA LEU A 190 -4.74 -5.62 -17.70
C LEU A 190 -4.01 -6.21 -18.93
N THR A 191 -2.69 -6.39 -18.91
CA THR A 191 -1.96 -6.87 -20.11
C THR A 191 -2.07 -8.38 -20.31
N HIS A 192 -2.40 -9.16 -19.28
CA HIS A 192 -2.87 -10.54 -19.42
C HIS A 192 -4.34 -10.64 -19.88
N PHE A 193 -5.03 -9.53 -20.16
CA PHE A 193 -6.44 -9.55 -20.57
C PHE A 193 -6.67 -10.15 -21.96
N HIS A 194 -5.63 -10.25 -22.78
CA HIS A 194 -5.77 -10.66 -24.17
C HIS A 194 -5.77 -12.18 -24.40
N LYS A 195 -5.62 -13.02 -23.36
CA LYS A 195 -5.48 -14.47 -23.57
C LYS A 195 -6.63 -15.38 -23.14
N GLU A 196 -7.65 -14.93 -22.41
CA GLU A 196 -8.74 -15.83 -22.00
C GLU A 196 -10.08 -15.08 -21.89
N GLY A 197 -11.11 -15.63 -22.56
CA GLY A 197 -12.49 -15.14 -22.67
C GLY A 197 -13.30 -15.10 -21.37
N GLU A 198 -12.65 -14.82 -20.24
CA GLU A 198 -13.27 -14.53 -18.96
C GLU A 198 -13.81 -13.09 -18.93
N ASN A 199 -15.07 -12.95 -18.50
CA ASN A 199 -15.77 -11.68 -18.30
C ASN A 199 -14.98 -10.71 -17.41
N ILE A 200 -14.88 -9.45 -17.86
CA ILE A 200 -14.19 -8.33 -17.18
C ILE A 200 -14.61 -8.21 -15.70
N ILE A 201 -15.88 -8.48 -15.41
CA ILE A 201 -16.47 -8.43 -14.06
C ILE A 201 -15.84 -9.46 -13.11
N VAL A 202 -15.59 -10.69 -13.58
CA VAL A 202 -14.98 -11.76 -12.77
C VAL A 202 -13.51 -11.44 -12.47
N LYS A 203 -12.82 -10.79 -13.40
CA LYS A 203 -11.44 -10.34 -13.25
C LYS A 203 -11.31 -9.15 -12.30
N ILE A 204 -12.22 -8.16 -12.36
CA ILE A 204 -12.32 -7.05 -11.39
C ILE A 204 -12.52 -7.60 -9.98
N LYS A 205 -13.41 -8.59 -9.81
CA LYS A 205 -13.67 -9.24 -8.52
C LYS A 205 -12.43 -9.94 -7.93
N LYS A 206 -11.51 -10.42 -8.78
CA LYS A 206 -10.26 -11.06 -8.34
C LYS A 206 -9.19 -10.06 -7.86
N VAL A 207 -9.30 -8.79 -8.26
CA VAL A 207 -8.35 -7.71 -7.92
C VAL A 207 -8.87 -6.81 -6.80
N ALA A 208 -10.16 -6.46 -6.84
CA ALA A 208 -10.81 -5.57 -5.88
C ALA A 208 -11.68 -6.30 -4.84
N TRP A 209 -11.67 -7.65 -4.83
CA TRP A 209 -12.57 -8.44 -3.99
C TRP A 209 -11.95 -9.80 -3.61
N SER A 210 -10.67 -9.84 -3.23
CA SER A 210 -10.07 -11.09 -2.72
C SER A 210 -10.71 -11.56 -1.41
N SER A 211 -11.23 -10.64 -0.59
CA SER A 211 -12.04 -10.90 0.61
C SER A 211 -12.77 -9.62 1.07
N ILE A 212 -13.98 -9.76 1.65
CA ILE A 212 -14.71 -8.64 2.30
C ILE A 212 -13.87 -7.99 3.40
N GLU A 213 -13.09 -8.80 4.12
CA GLU A 213 -12.21 -8.32 5.19
C GLU A 213 -11.10 -7.41 4.65
N ASP A 214 -10.54 -7.71 3.47
CA ASP A 214 -9.48 -6.91 2.86
C ASP A 214 -10.00 -5.53 2.43
N GLU A 215 -11.24 -5.45 1.94
CA GLU A 215 -11.87 -4.18 1.57
C GLU A 215 -12.23 -3.34 2.80
N GLN A 216 -12.71 -3.97 3.88
CA GLN A 216 -12.92 -3.26 5.16
C GLN A 216 -11.62 -2.70 5.72
N LYS A 217 -10.52 -3.47 5.67
CA LYS A 217 -9.19 -3.00 6.06
C LYS A 217 -8.79 -1.77 5.26
N PHE A 218 -8.94 -1.84 3.94
CA PHE A 218 -8.58 -0.75 3.05
C PHE A 218 -9.37 0.53 3.34
N ILE A 219 -10.70 0.44 3.46
CA ILE A 219 -11.57 1.58 3.78
C ILE A 219 -11.20 2.21 5.12
N LEU A 220 -11.00 1.40 6.17
CA LEU A 220 -10.63 1.92 7.49
C LEU A 220 -9.29 2.67 7.46
N SER A 221 -8.35 2.19 6.65
CA SER A 221 -7.05 2.85 6.49
C SER A 221 -7.09 4.11 5.63
N ILE A 222 -8.13 4.34 4.81
CA ILE A 222 -8.32 5.63 4.10
C ILE A 222 -8.55 6.76 5.10
N PHE A 223 -9.33 6.54 6.17
CA PHE A 223 -9.52 7.55 7.22
C PHE A 223 -8.20 8.01 7.84
N ILE A 224 -7.27 7.06 8.01
CA ILE A 224 -5.93 7.33 8.55
C ILE A 224 -5.08 8.08 7.54
N ALA A 225 -5.14 7.69 6.25
CA ALA A 225 -4.42 8.38 5.19
C ALA A 225 -4.92 9.81 4.93
N MET A 226 -6.16 10.13 5.32
CA MET A 226 -6.71 11.48 5.25
C MET A 226 -6.23 12.42 6.35
N LEU A 227 -5.72 11.92 7.48
CA LEU A 227 -5.33 12.77 8.61
C LEU A 227 -4.36 13.91 8.25
N PRO A 228 -3.32 13.71 7.42
CA PRO A 228 -2.43 14.80 7.03
C PRO A 228 -3.13 15.95 6.30
N LEU A 229 -4.26 15.71 5.61
CA LEU A 229 -5.06 16.79 5.01
C LEU A 229 -5.68 17.69 6.08
N MET A 230 -5.85 17.19 7.30
CA MET A 230 -6.39 17.94 8.43
C MET A 230 -5.38 18.94 9.02
N ILE A 231 -4.12 18.96 8.54
CA ILE A 231 -3.14 19.99 8.93
C ILE A 231 -3.68 21.39 8.65
N TYR A 232 -4.29 21.63 7.49
CA TYR A 232 -4.84 22.95 7.15
C TYR A 232 -6.03 23.36 8.06
N PRO A 233 -7.08 22.54 8.23
CA PRO A 233 -8.09 22.77 9.26
C PRO A 233 -7.52 22.91 10.69
N GLY A 234 -6.45 22.18 11.02
CA GLY A 234 -5.75 22.32 12.29
C GLY A 234 -5.13 23.71 12.47
N ILE A 235 -4.46 24.22 11.44
CA ILE A 235 -3.89 25.58 11.43
C ILE A 235 -5.00 26.63 11.55
N LEU A 236 -6.09 26.50 10.78
CA LEU A 236 -7.26 27.38 10.91
C LEU A 236 -7.86 27.35 12.31
N ALA A 237 -7.91 26.17 12.94
CA ALA A 237 -8.45 26.03 14.29
C ALA A 237 -7.56 26.75 15.32
N LEU A 238 -6.23 26.57 15.23
CA LEU A 238 -5.26 27.26 16.09
C LEU A 238 -5.31 28.78 15.89
N ASP A 239 -5.36 29.23 14.63
CA ASP A 239 -5.41 30.64 14.29
C ASP A 239 -6.68 31.30 14.86
N LYS A 240 -7.82 30.63 14.74
CA LYS A 240 -9.11 31.09 15.30
C LYS A 240 -9.14 31.08 16.82
N PHE A 241 -8.54 30.07 17.46
CA PHE A 241 -8.57 29.91 18.92
C PHE A 241 -7.61 30.89 19.62
N PHE A 242 -6.39 31.04 19.08
CA PHE A 242 -5.33 31.86 19.67
C PHE A 242 -5.20 33.26 19.06
N LYS A 243 -5.94 33.58 17.99
CA LYS A 243 -5.88 34.86 17.27
C LYS A 243 -4.46 35.20 16.79
N LEU A 244 -3.78 34.23 16.19
CA LEU A 244 -2.37 34.31 15.82
C LEU A 244 -2.13 35.11 14.52
N ASN A 245 -3.18 35.33 13.73
CA ASN A 245 -3.10 35.91 12.38
C ASN A 245 -2.14 35.14 11.45
N LEU A 246 -2.12 33.81 11.57
CA LEU A 246 -1.36 32.92 10.68
C LEU A 246 -1.91 32.95 9.27
N ILE A 247 -3.22 33.14 9.12
CA ILE A 247 -3.89 33.29 7.83
C ILE A 247 -4.43 34.72 7.77
N PRO A 248 -4.02 35.52 6.77
CA PRO A 248 -4.53 36.88 6.56
C PRO A 248 -6.06 36.94 6.52
N ALA A 249 -6.63 38.11 6.78
CA ALA A 249 -8.07 38.28 6.60
C ALA A 249 -8.43 38.13 5.10
N PRO A 250 -9.62 37.59 4.74
CA PRO A 250 -10.03 37.42 3.34
C PRO A 250 -10.03 38.70 2.49
N SER A 251 -10.05 39.87 3.14
CA SER A 251 -9.95 41.18 2.49
C SER A 251 -8.54 41.57 2.05
N GLN A 252 -7.51 40.85 2.51
CA GLN A 252 -6.12 41.14 2.20
C GLN A 252 -5.68 40.38 0.93
N PRO A 253 -4.89 41.00 0.04
CA PRO A 253 -4.41 40.36 -1.20
C PRO A 253 -3.63 39.05 -0.94
N GLU A 254 -2.94 38.97 0.19
CA GLU A 254 -2.10 37.84 0.58
C GLU A 254 -2.90 36.62 1.03
N TYR A 255 -4.20 36.77 1.33
CA TYR A 255 -5.03 35.70 1.87
C TYR A 255 -5.00 34.43 1.02
N PHE A 256 -5.26 34.55 -0.27
CA PHE A 256 -5.32 33.40 -1.17
C PHE A 256 -3.96 32.70 -1.28
N GLN A 257 -2.87 33.48 -1.30
CA GLN A 257 -1.51 32.93 -1.41
C GLN A 257 -1.13 32.11 -0.18
N VAL A 258 -1.35 32.65 1.02
CA VAL A 258 -1.02 31.97 2.29
C VAL A 258 -1.92 30.77 2.52
N ARG A 259 -3.22 30.91 2.24
CA ARG A 259 -4.19 29.82 2.32
C ARG A 259 -3.80 28.65 1.42
N ASP A 260 -3.52 28.93 0.16
CA ASP A 260 -3.21 27.90 -0.84
C ASP A 260 -1.87 27.23 -0.56
N LEU A 261 -0.91 27.96 0.02
CA LEU A 261 0.34 27.39 0.54
C LEU A 261 0.06 26.32 1.60
N TYR A 262 -0.74 26.63 2.64
CA TYR A 262 -1.05 25.67 3.69
C TYR A 262 -1.84 24.46 3.18
N ILE A 263 -2.80 24.67 2.26
CA ILE A 263 -3.53 23.57 1.62
C ILE A 263 -2.56 22.69 0.83
N THR A 264 -1.67 23.28 0.02
CA THR A 264 -0.69 22.54 -0.79
C THR A 264 0.28 21.75 0.09
N LEU A 265 0.74 22.34 1.20
CA LEU A 265 1.58 21.63 2.16
C LEU A 265 0.86 20.42 2.77
N ALA A 266 -0.39 20.59 3.21
CA ALA A 266 -1.20 19.47 3.72
C ALA A 266 -1.38 18.36 2.68
N GLN A 267 -1.59 18.72 1.41
CA GLN A 267 -1.69 17.78 0.30
C GLN A 267 -0.39 17.00 0.09
N VAL A 268 0.74 17.69 0.02
CA VAL A 268 2.06 17.06 -0.19
C VAL A 268 2.38 16.08 0.94
N VAL A 269 2.07 16.44 2.20
CA VAL A 269 2.26 15.55 3.36
C VAL A 269 1.30 14.35 3.33
N ALA A 270 0.11 14.49 2.72
CA ALA A 270 -0.83 13.39 2.57
C ALA A 270 -0.41 12.35 1.53
N LEU A 271 0.34 12.75 0.47
CA LEU A 271 0.71 11.85 -0.61
C LEU A 271 1.43 10.56 -0.12
N PRO A 272 2.49 10.63 0.72
CA PRO A 272 3.13 9.42 1.26
C PRO A 272 2.21 8.44 1.97
N PHE A 273 1.17 8.95 2.65
CA PHE A 273 0.21 8.11 3.37
C PHE A 273 -0.69 7.36 2.40
N PHE A 274 -1.21 8.07 1.39
CA PHE A 274 -2.00 7.45 0.33
C PHE A 274 -1.18 6.47 -0.51
N ILE A 275 0.10 6.78 -0.77
CA ILE A 275 1.02 5.91 -1.51
C ILE A 275 1.26 4.62 -0.72
N SER A 276 1.55 4.72 0.58
CA SER A 276 1.76 3.55 1.45
C SER A 276 0.51 2.70 1.57
N LEU A 277 -0.64 3.34 1.79
CA LEU A 277 -1.95 2.67 1.82
C LEU A 277 -2.22 1.92 0.51
N THR A 278 -1.94 2.54 -0.63
CA THR A 278 -2.19 1.94 -1.94
C THR A 278 -1.23 0.79 -2.21
N ALA A 279 0.06 0.96 -1.90
CA ALA A 279 1.06 -0.09 -2.04
C ALA A 279 0.70 -1.32 -1.19
N TYR A 280 0.37 -1.11 0.08
CA TYR A 280 0.04 -2.20 1.00
C TYR A 280 -1.33 -2.80 0.74
N GLY A 281 -2.36 -1.96 0.70
CA GLY A 281 -3.76 -2.37 0.60
C GLY A 281 -4.16 -2.92 -0.77
N ARG A 282 -3.56 -2.39 -1.85
CA ARG A 282 -3.78 -2.89 -3.21
C ARG A 282 -2.66 -3.82 -3.71
N ARG A 283 -1.68 -4.12 -2.86
CA ARG A 283 -0.56 -5.03 -3.13
C ARG A 283 0.19 -4.67 -4.42
N LEU A 284 0.39 -3.37 -4.60
CA LEU A 284 1.16 -2.82 -5.72
C LEU A 284 2.61 -2.59 -5.28
N ASN A 285 3.53 -2.61 -6.24
CA ASN A 285 4.88 -2.10 -5.97
C ASN A 285 4.80 -0.60 -5.63
N GLY A 286 5.80 -0.08 -4.92
CA GLY A 286 5.79 1.31 -4.47
C GLY A 286 5.71 2.31 -5.63
N THR A 287 6.34 2.01 -6.76
CA THR A 287 6.33 2.86 -7.96
C THR A 287 4.95 2.96 -8.60
N SER A 288 4.27 1.83 -8.82
CA SER A 288 2.90 1.81 -9.36
C SER A 288 1.92 2.42 -8.37
N ALA A 289 2.08 2.20 -7.05
CA ALA A 289 1.28 2.87 -6.05
C ALA A 289 1.46 4.40 -6.08
N ALA A 290 2.69 4.87 -6.25
CA ALA A 290 2.98 6.30 -6.42
C ALA A 290 2.31 6.86 -7.67
N LEU A 291 2.41 6.16 -8.81
CA LEU A 291 1.73 6.56 -10.04
C LEU A 291 0.21 6.62 -9.87
N VAL A 292 -0.39 5.60 -9.23
CA VAL A 292 -1.83 5.57 -8.93
C VAL A 292 -2.23 6.81 -8.13
N VAL A 293 -1.53 7.10 -7.03
CA VAL A 293 -1.87 8.22 -6.15
C VAL A 293 -1.63 9.56 -6.83
N LEU A 294 -0.56 9.69 -7.63
CA LEU A 294 -0.33 10.90 -8.44
C LEU A 294 -1.44 11.12 -9.46
N VAL A 295 -1.92 10.07 -10.13
CA VAL A 295 -3.08 10.17 -11.02
C VAL A 295 -4.33 10.61 -10.26
N VAL A 296 -4.63 10.02 -9.10
CA VAL A 296 -5.76 10.46 -8.26
C VAL A 296 -5.59 11.91 -7.79
N TYR A 297 -4.36 12.32 -7.46
CA TYR A 297 -4.03 13.70 -7.11
C TYR A 297 -4.28 14.66 -8.28
N PHE A 298 -3.83 14.33 -9.49
CA PHE A 298 -4.11 15.15 -10.68
C PHE A 298 -5.60 15.23 -11.00
N ILE A 299 -6.34 14.12 -10.88
CA ILE A 299 -7.81 14.11 -10.99
C ILE A 299 -8.41 15.07 -9.97
N SER A 300 -7.93 15.04 -8.71
CA SER A 300 -8.36 15.98 -7.68
C SER A 300 -8.12 17.42 -8.09
N GLN A 301 -6.95 17.77 -8.63
CA GLN A 301 -6.65 19.14 -9.05
C GLN A 301 -7.57 19.60 -10.19
N ILE A 302 -7.79 18.74 -11.18
CA ILE A 302 -8.68 19.04 -12.32
C ILE A 302 -10.12 19.25 -11.84
N VAL A 303 -10.63 18.34 -11.00
CA VAL A 303 -11.97 18.45 -10.42
C VAL A 303 -12.12 19.76 -9.65
N THR A 304 -11.16 20.10 -8.80
CA THR A 304 -11.17 21.35 -8.04
C THR A 304 -11.16 22.56 -8.97
N GLN A 305 -10.34 22.59 -10.03
CA GLN A 305 -10.35 23.69 -11.00
C GLN A 305 -11.72 23.87 -11.66
N PHE A 306 -12.40 22.79 -12.04
CA PHE A 306 -13.75 22.89 -12.60
C PHE A 306 -14.77 23.47 -11.61
N PHE A 307 -14.68 23.13 -10.33
CA PHE A 307 -15.57 23.68 -9.29
C PHE A 307 -15.30 25.14 -8.92
N PHE A 308 -14.10 25.67 -9.22
CA PHE A 308 -13.73 27.06 -8.93
C PHE A 308 -13.78 27.98 -10.16
N ILE A 309 -13.77 27.43 -11.38
CA ILE A 309 -13.87 28.19 -12.64
C ILE A 309 -15.34 28.25 -13.15
N GLY A 310 -16.18 27.30 -12.78
CA GLY A 310 -17.63 27.31 -13.07
C GLY A 310 -18.45 27.98 -11.99
#